data_AF-A0A7C2Q7B7-F1
#
_entry.id   AF-A0A7C2Q7B7-F1
#
_cell.length_a   1.000
_cell.length_b   1.000
_cell.length_c   1.000
_cell.angle_alpha   90.00
_cell.angle_beta   90.00
_cell.angle_gamma   90.00
#
_symmetry.space_group_name_H-M   'P 1'
#
loop_
_entity.id
_entity.type
_entity.pdbx_description
1 polymer ?
#
loop_
_entity_poly.entity_id
_entity_poly.type
_entity_poly.pdbx_seq_one_letter_code
_entity_poly.pdbx_strand_id
1 'polypeptide(L)'
;MTARILAACVTLAVIPFVAAQPSDQPADERRPPRATEIPTEGFWPTRLMLERVLDRIADSMREDYGLDEEQDRRNRELLKRTIPKFLNENRAEIQTLMNQFFEAQFAGEAPEPADVAVWSQRVLPLLHDFQELSGDMADEMRTWLSDEQQIKLEGELAAFQTGVTLVSNKLHVWANGGYDPATDWVPDEAERRRRRHEEDQLAQQAMEEARQARLEELGYVAPATEEAAVGGAGVGGAHASPTTSSAPAVKDEWVRYVEDFVEQYELDREQAQRARLYLAVQIESRDRHLRRNREKIEEVTKLLRSADSDEQRQRAQQQYDALTGPVEKLFQELKDKLQTLPTREQIRRAEERKRAAEEQQRERERERIGAKPASTRPAATAPASQPSP
;
A
#
# COMPACT_ATOMS: atom_id res chain seq x y z
N MET A 1 -0.30 -9.15 10.77
CA MET A 1 -1.66 -9.50 10.26
C MET A 1 -2.74 -9.28 11.32
N THR A 2 -2.35 -9.24 12.60
CA THR A 2 -3.13 -8.82 13.79
C THR A 2 -3.99 -7.55 13.61
N ALA A 3 -3.39 -6.45 13.14
CA ALA A 3 -4.12 -5.21 12.88
C ALA A 3 -5.25 -5.39 11.86
N ARG A 4 -5.14 -6.36 10.93
CA ARG A 4 -6.19 -6.65 9.93
C ARG A 4 -7.36 -7.47 10.50
N ILE A 5 -7.14 -8.28 11.54
CA ILE A 5 -8.21 -9.11 12.13
C ILE A 5 -9.06 -8.27 13.09
N LEU A 6 -8.43 -7.40 13.88
CA LEU A 6 -9.15 -6.42 14.70
C LEU A 6 -9.77 -5.31 13.82
N ALA A 7 -9.08 -4.86 12.77
CA ALA A 7 -9.66 -3.92 11.82
C ALA A 7 -10.83 -4.55 11.04
N ALA A 8 -10.80 -5.83 10.65
CA ALA A 8 -11.88 -6.45 9.86
C ALA A 8 -13.26 -6.43 10.56
N CYS A 9 -13.31 -6.40 11.89
CA CYS A 9 -14.57 -6.23 12.62
C CYS A 9 -15.03 -4.76 12.72
N VAL A 10 -14.15 -3.80 12.46
CA VAL A 10 -14.38 -2.35 12.60
C VAL A 10 -14.35 -1.60 11.26
N THR A 11 -13.82 -2.18 10.19
CA THR A 11 -13.73 -1.61 8.83
C THR A 11 -15.01 -1.85 8.04
N LEU A 12 -16.11 -1.30 8.52
CA LEU A 12 -17.27 -1.00 7.69
C LEU A 12 -17.31 0.52 7.50
N ALA A 13 -16.90 0.94 6.29
CA ALA A 13 -17.06 2.28 5.70
C ALA A 13 -16.64 3.50 6.54
N VAL A 14 -15.34 3.77 6.63
CA VAL A 14 -14.83 5.10 7.02
C VAL A 14 -14.47 5.87 5.75
N ILE A 15 -15.37 6.74 5.29
CA ILE A 15 -15.08 7.75 4.25
C ILE A 15 -14.68 9.05 4.98
N PRO A 16 -13.58 9.73 4.59
CA PRO A 16 -13.19 10.97 5.22
C PRO A 16 -14.09 12.13 4.74
N PHE A 17 -14.88 12.71 5.63
CA PHE A 17 -15.43 14.05 5.44
C PHE A 17 -15.19 14.87 6.70
N VAL A 18 -14.32 15.88 6.59
CA VAL A 18 -13.98 16.80 7.67
C VAL A 18 -14.76 18.09 7.44
N ALA A 19 -15.81 18.28 8.23
CA ALA A 19 -16.33 19.59 8.59
C ALA A 19 -16.68 19.54 10.08
N ALA A 20 -15.80 20.08 10.92
CA ALA A 20 -16.01 20.12 12.36
C ALA A 20 -17.10 21.14 12.70
N GLN A 21 -18.23 20.68 13.27
CA GLN A 21 -19.15 21.57 13.98
C GLN A 21 -18.83 21.56 15.48
N PRO A 22 -18.67 22.73 16.13
CA PRO A 22 -18.55 22.81 17.58
C PRO A 22 -19.90 22.46 18.22
N SER A 23 -19.91 21.42 19.06
CA SER A 23 -21.10 21.00 19.81
C SER A 23 -20.94 21.40 21.27
N ASP A 24 -21.56 22.51 21.68
CA ASP A 24 -21.60 23.03 23.06
C ASP A 24 -22.74 22.39 23.90
N GLN A 25 -23.02 21.08 23.72
CA GLN A 25 -24.01 20.40 24.56
C GLN A 25 -23.37 19.76 25.81
N PRO A 26 -23.89 20.02 27.03
CA PRO A 26 -23.42 19.38 28.25
C PRO A 26 -23.69 17.86 28.17
N ALA A 27 -22.62 17.08 28.21
CA ALA A 27 -22.57 15.70 27.74
C ALA A 27 -23.25 14.64 28.63
N ASP A 28 -23.77 14.99 29.81
CA ASP A 28 -23.99 13.98 30.86
C ASP A 28 -25.47 13.59 31.12
N GLU A 29 -26.46 14.39 30.72
CA GLU A 29 -27.86 14.15 31.15
C GLU A 29 -28.74 13.33 30.18
N ARG A 30 -28.25 12.95 28.99
CA ARG A 30 -29.08 12.28 27.97
C ARG A 30 -28.53 10.95 27.47
N ARG A 31 -27.82 10.21 28.32
CA ARG A 31 -27.36 8.88 27.94
C ARG A 31 -28.56 7.94 27.88
N PRO A 32 -28.86 7.30 26.72
CA PRO A 32 -29.90 6.28 26.68
C PRO A 32 -29.53 5.14 27.63
N PRO A 33 -30.49 4.59 28.39
CA PRO A 33 -30.21 3.47 29.29
C PRO A 33 -29.67 2.28 28.50
N ARG A 34 -28.58 1.66 28.99
CA ARG A 34 -28.06 0.39 28.44
C ARG A 34 -29.11 -0.71 28.61
N ALA A 35 -29.25 -1.59 27.64
CA ALA A 35 -30.08 -2.78 27.77
C ALA A 35 -29.53 -3.67 28.90
N THR A 36 -30.41 -4.04 29.84
CA THR A 36 -30.07 -4.89 30.99
C THR A 36 -30.52 -6.34 30.78
N GLU A 37 -31.55 -6.56 29.96
CA GLU A 37 -32.07 -7.88 29.66
C GLU A 37 -31.32 -8.49 28.48
N ILE A 38 -30.77 -9.70 28.66
CA ILE A 38 -30.10 -10.43 27.59
C ILE A 38 -31.17 -10.95 26.63
N PRO A 39 -31.16 -10.57 25.34
CA PRO A 39 -32.13 -11.07 24.38
C PRO A 39 -32.07 -12.60 24.28
N THR A 40 -33.23 -13.27 24.30
CA THR A 40 -33.33 -14.71 24.06
C THR A 40 -33.06 -15.07 22.60
N GLU A 41 -33.24 -14.11 21.70
CA GLU A 41 -33.05 -14.24 20.25
C GLU A 41 -31.74 -13.59 19.79
N GLY A 42 -31.22 -14.06 18.66
CA GLY A 42 -29.99 -13.56 18.05
C GLY A 42 -28.76 -14.44 18.24
N PHE A 43 -27.67 -14.02 17.61
CA PHE A 43 -26.41 -14.77 17.64
C PHE A 43 -25.50 -14.26 18.75
N TRP A 44 -25.17 -15.15 19.69
CA TRP A 44 -24.07 -14.94 20.63
C TRP A 44 -23.04 -16.05 20.47
N PRO A 45 -21.73 -15.72 20.32
CA PRO A 45 -20.71 -16.75 20.19
C PRO A 45 -20.74 -17.71 21.38
N THR A 46 -20.69 -19.01 21.11
CA THR A 46 -20.52 -20.01 22.17
C THR A 46 -19.16 -19.83 22.84
N ARG A 47 -19.02 -20.27 24.09
CA ARG A 47 -17.75 -20.25 24.81
C ARG A 47 -16.62 -20.87 23.99
N LEU A 48 -16.87 -22.03 23.38
CA LEU A 48 -15.88 -22.72 22.55
C LEU A 48 -15.50 -21.90 21.32
N MET A 49 -16.46 -21.25 20.65
CA MET A 49 -16.16 -20.37 19.52
C MET A 49 -15.27 -19.20 19.94
N LEU A 50 -15.59 -18.55 21.06
CA LEU A 50 -14.79 -17.45 21.58
C LEU A 50 -13.38 -17.91 21.93
N GLU A 51 -13.23 -19.04 22.64
CA GLU A 51 -11.92 -19.60 22.97
C GLU A 51 -11.07 -19.86 21.72
N ARG A 52 -11.66 -20.40 20.64
CA ARG A 52 -10.96 -20.65 19.37
C ARG A 52 -10.57 -19.36 18.63
N VAL A 53 -11.43 -18.34 18.65
CA VAL A 53 -11.08 -17.02 18.07
C VAL A 53 -9.92 -16.41 18.83
N LEU A 54 -9.95 -16.46 20.17
CA LEU A 54 -8.87 -15.93 21.01
C LEU A 54 -7.56 -16.69 20.83
N ASP A 55 -7.61 -18.02 20.69
CA ASP A 55 -6.42 -18.82 20.36
C ASP A 55 -5.81 -18.41 19.02
N ARG A 56 -6.63 -18.18 17.99
CA ARG A 56 -6.17 -17.71 16.69
C ARG A 56 -5.55 -16.31 16.76
N ILE A 57 -6.12 -15.41 17.56
CA ILE A 57 -5.56 -14.08 17.77
C ILE A 57 -4.20 -14.20 18.45
N ALA A 58 -4.09 -15.03 19.50
CA ALA A 58 -2.82 -15.27 20.18
C ALA A 58 -1.75 -15.87 19.23
N ASP A 59 -2.13 -16.84 18.38
CA ASP A 59 -1.23 -17.41 17.37
C ASP A 59 -0.67 -16.31 16.43
N SER A 60 -1.54 -15.43 15.95
CA SER A 60 -1.12 -14.32 15.09
C SER A 60 -0.22 -13.33 15.82
N MET A 61 -0.50 -13.03 17.10
CA MET A 61 0.35 -12.15 17.91
C MET A 61 1.70 -12.79 18.19
N ARG A 62 1.76 -14.10 18.46
CA ARG A 62 3.01 -14.83 18.64
C ARG A 62 3.91 -14.69 17.43
N GLU A 63 3.37 -14.90 16.23
CA GLU A 63 4.11 -14.76 14.98
C GLU A 63 4.52 -13.31 14.72
N ASP A 64 3.57 -12.36 14.79
CA ASP A 64 3.84 -10.97 14.47
C ASP A 64 4.88 -10.37 15.44
N TYR A 65 4.81 -10.67 16.74
CA TYR A 65 5.72 -10.09 17.74
C TYR A 65 6.95 -10.96 18.05
N GLY A 66 7.07 -12.15 17.44
CA GLY A 66 8.13 -13.10 17.78
C GLY A 66 8.11 -13.48 19.26
N LEU A 67 6.93 -13.73 19.83
CA LEU A 67 6.80 -14.07 21.24
C LEU A 67 7.44 -15.43 21.53
N ASP A 68 8.21 -15.52 22.61
CA ASP A 68 8.67 -16.80 23.12
C ASP A 68 7.51 -17.62 23.74
N GLU A 69 7.79 -18.85 24.16
CA GLU A 69 6.77 -19.76 24.70
C GLU A 69 6.11 -19.21 25.99
N GLU A 70 6.86 -18.52 26.84
CA GLU A 70 6.35 -17.96 28.08
C GLU A 70 5.50 -16.72 27.82
N GLN A 71 5.97 -15.83 26.94
CA GLN A 71 5.25 -14.66 26.46
C GLN A 71 3.94 -15.06 25.76
N ASP A 72 3.94 -16.07 24.88
CA ASP A 72 2.74 -16.60 24.23
C ASP A 72 1.73 -17.15 25.25
N ARG A 73 2.21 -17.91 26.25
CA ARG A 73 1.36 -18.42 27.33
C ARG A 73 0.69 -17.30 28.11
N ARG A 74 1.45 -16.26 28.50
CA ARG A 74 0.92 -15.07 29.20
C ARG A 74 -0.06 -14.30 28.32
N ASN A 75 0.25 -14.12 27.05
CA ASN A 75 -0.63 -13.46 26.10
C ASN A 75 -1.98 -14.18 25.98
N ARG A 76 -1.97 -15.51 25.82
CA ARG A 76 -3.21 -16.31 25.78
C ARG A 76 -4.03 -16.18 27.05
N GLU A 77 -3.39 -16.24 28.21
CA GLU A 77 -4.06 -16.08 29.49
C GLU A 77 -4.70 -14.69 29.61
N LEU A 78 -3.96 -13.65 29.25
CA LEU A 78 -4.46 -12.27 29.21
C LEU A 78 -5.70 -12.15 28.32
N LEU A 79 -5.64 -12.60 27.07
CA LEU A 79 -6.77 -12.55 26.13
C LEU A 79 -7.99 -13.32 26.67
N LYS A 80 -7.79 -14.54 27.18
CA LYS A 80 -8.86 -15.43 27.68
C LYS A 80 -9.47 -14.96 29.00
N ARG A 81 -8.74 -14.19 29.79
CA ARG A 81 -9.25 -13.58 31.02
C ARG A 81 -10.04 -12.31 30.73
N THR A 82 -9.47 -11.43 29.91
CA THR A 82 -9.93 -10.04 29.79
C THR A 82 -11.09 -9.89 28.80
N ILE A 83 -10.99 -10.47 27.60
CA ILE A 83 -12.01 -10.29 26.55
C ILE A 83 -13.37 -10.92 26.91
N PRO A 84 -13.43 -12.19 27.40
CA PRO A 84 -14.71 -12.78 27.79
C PRO A 84 -15.41 -12.03 28.92
N LYS A 85 -14.65 -11.44 29.85
CA LYS A 85 -15.21 -10.60 30.92
C LYS A 85 -15.92 -9.38 30.32
N PHE A 86 -15.23 -8.60 29.48
CA PHE A 86 -15.80 -7.44 28.79
C PHE A 86 -17.05 -7.79 27.97
N LEU A 87 -17.00 -8.87 27.19
CA LEU A 87 -18.12 -9.31 26.36
C LEU A 87 -19.32 -9.72 27.20
N ASN A 88 -19.12 -10.36 28.35
CA ASN A 88 -20.23 -10.76 29.23
C ASN A 88 -20.83 -9.57 29.98
N GLU A 89 -20.01 -8.63 30.44
CA GLU A 89 -20.47 -7.39 31.11
C GLU A 89 -21.32 -6.51 30.18
N ASN A 90 -21.04 -6.54 28.88
CA ASN A 90 -21.73 -5.77 27.86
C ASN A 90 -22.66 -6.61 26.98
N ARG A 91 -22.92 -7.88 27.34
CA ARG A 91 -23.59 -8.85 26.46
C ARG A 91 -24.95 -8.39 25.96
N ALA A 92 -25.82 -7.96 26.87
CA ALA A 92 -27.18 -7.55 26.53
C ALA A 92 -27.17 -6.44 25.47
N GLU A 93 -26.31 -5.44 25.66
CA GLU A 93 -26.19 -4.30 24.76
C GLU A 93 -25.55 -4.70 23.42
N ILE A 94 -24.41 -5.41 23.44
CA ILE A 94 -23.72 -5.86 22.22
C ILE A 94 -24.65 -6.75 21.38
N GLN A 95 -25.32 -7.73 22.00
CA GLN A 95 -26.23 -8.64 21.29
C GLN A 95 -27.40 -7.87 20.66
N THR A 96 -27.98 -6.91 21.38
CA THR A 96 -29.06 -6.06 20.86
C THR A 96 -28.60 -5.23 19.66
N LEU A 97 -27.46 -4.55 19.78
CA LEU A 97 -26.91 -3.69 18.71
C LEU A 97 -26.51 -4.51 17.47
N MET A 98 -25.95 -5.71 17.67
CA MET A 98 -25.62 -6.63 16.58
C MET A 98 -26.86 -7.16 15.88
N ASN A 99 -27.92 -7.51 16.62
CA ASN A 99 -29.19 -7.92 16.02
C ASN A 99 -29.78 -6.79 15.16
N GLN A 100 -29.85 -5.57 15.68
CA GLN A 100 -30.31 -4.38 14.93
C GLN A 100 -29.49 -4.15 13.66
N PHE A 101 -28.16 -4.30 13.76
CA PHE A 101 -27.28 -4.19 12.61
C PHE A 101 -27.57 -5.26 11.54
N PHE A 102 -27.70 -6.52 11.94
CA PHE A 102 -27.99 -7.61 11.01
C PHE A 102 -29.38 -7.51 10.40
N GLU A 103 -30.39 -7.11 11.16
CA GLU A 103 -31.75 -6.85 10.66
C GLU A 103 -31.72 -5.79 9.57
N ALA A 104 -31.04 -4.66 9.80
CA ALA A 104 -30.89 -3.61 8.79
C ALA A 104 -30.14 -4.11 7.55
N GLN A 105 -29.05 -4.87 7.73
CA GLN A 105 -28.30 -5.45 6.60
C GLN A 105 -29.12 -6.46 5.79
N PHE A 106 -29.91 -7.31 6.44
CA PHE A 106 -30.73 -8.32 5.76
C PHE A 106 -32.02 -7.75 5.15
N ALA A 107 -32.54 -6.64 5.67
CA ALA A 107 -33.66 -5.93 5.06
C ALA A 107 -33.29 -5.36 3.67
N GLY A 108 -32.01 -5.05 3.44
CA GLY A 108 -31.53 -4.49 2.18
C GLY A 108 -31.91 -3.02 1.96
N GLU A 109 -32.59 -2.41 2.93
CA GLU A 109 -32.97 -1.01 2.94
C GLU A 109 -32.09 -0.26 3.94
N ALA A 110 -31.74 0.99 3.62
CA ALA A 110 -30.99 1.82 4.55
C ALA A 110 -31.85 2.16 5.77
N PRO A 111 -31.32 2.06 7.00
CA PRO A 111 -32.05 2.46 8.20
C PRO A 111 -32.37 3.95 8.19
N GLU A 112 -33.42 4.35 8.90
CA GLU A 112 -33.76 5.76 9.05
C GLU A 112 -32.67 6.50 9.86
N PRO A 113 -32.33 7.76 9.53
CA PRO A 113 -31.31 8.51 10.25
C PRO A 113 -31.53 8.63 11.76
N ALA A 114 -32.79 8.68 12.19
CA ALA A 114 -33.14 8.72 13.61
C ALA A 114 -32.76 7.40 14.34
N ASP A 115 -32.95 6.25 13.69
CA ASP A 115 -32.59 4.95 14.25
C ASP A 115 -31.08 4.80 14.36
N VAL A 116 -30.34 5.24 13.33
CA VAL A 116 -28.88 5.25 13.35
C VAL A 116 -28.33 6.19 14.43
N ALA A 117 -28.98 7.32 14.67
CA ALA A 117 -28.59 8.23 15.75
C ALA A 117 -28.69 7.56 17.12
N VAL A 118 -29.83 6.91 17.42
CA VAL A 118 -30.04 6.17 18.68
C VAL A 118 -29.04 5.01 18.81
N TRP A 119 -28.84 4.24 17.74
CA TRP A 119 -27.85 3.17 17.70
C TRP A 119 -26.44 3.68 17.98
N SER A 120 -26.04 4.80 17.38
CA SER A 120 -24.70 5.38 17.54
C SER A 120 -24.47 5.91 18.96
N GLN A 121 -25.47 6.54 19.58
CA GLN A 121 -25.41 6.97 20.98
C GLN A 121 -25.18 5.80 21.94
N ARG A 122 -25.69 4.61 21.61
CA ARG A 122 -25.53 3.38 22.39
C ARG A 122 -24.20 2.68 22.16
N VAL A 123 -23.64 2.76 20.95
CA VAL A 123 -22.33 2.19 20.60
C VAL A 123 -21.18 3.00 21.19
N LEU A 124 -21.26 4.33 21.20
CA LEU A 124 -20.17 5.21 21.65
C LEU A 124 -19.56 4.81 23.00
N PRO A 125 -20.35 4.50 24.05
CA PRO A 125 -19.76 4.08 25.30
C PRO A 125 -19.16 2.67 25.30
N LEU A 126 -19.67 1.74 24.48
CA LEU A 126 -19.03 0.44 24.32
C LEU A 126 -17.66 0.58 23.64
N LEU A 127 -17.55 1.51 22.70
CA LEU A 127 -16.29 1.83 22.04
C LEU A 127 -15.28 2.43 23.04
N HIS A 128 -15.72 3.33 23.91
CA HIS A 128 -14.91 3.88 24.99
C HIS A 128 -14.43 2.78 25.96
N ASP A 129 -15.35 1.96 26.48
CA ASP A 129 -15.02 0.84 27.38
C ASP A 129 -14.02 -0.13 26.71
N PHE A 130 -14.12 -0.35 25.39
CA PHE A 130 -13.19 -1.17 24.62
C PHE A 130 -11.81 -0.51 24.42
N GLN A 131 -11.75 0.82 24.30
CA GLN A 131 -10.48 1.55 24.25
C GLN A 131 -9.72 1.43 25.57
N GLU A 132 -10.41 1.58 26.70
CA GLU A 132 -9.82 1.38 28.04
C GLU A 132 -9.30 -0.05 28.18
N LEU A 133 -10.11 -1.05 27.83
CA LEU A 133 -9.71 -2.46 27.83
C LEU A 133 -8.43 -2.71 27.03
N SER A 134 -8.35 -2.12 25.83
CA SER A 134 -7.19 -2.28 24.94
C SER A 134 -5.94 -1.61 25.51
N GLY A 135 -6.10 -0.45 26.18
CA GLY A 135 -5.03 0.23 26.91
C GLY A 135 -4.50 -0.61 28.07
N ASP A 136 -5.40 -1.10 28.92
CA ASP A 136 -5.04 -1.94 30.07
C ASP A 136 -4.31 -3.22 29.65
N MET A 137 -4.78 -3.86 28.58
CA MET A 137 -4.12 -5.05 28.03
C MET A 137 -2.72 -4.72 27.52
N ALA A 138 -2.55 -3.61 26.82
CA ALA A 138 -1.23 -3.18 26.36
C ALA A 138 -0.29 -2.85 27.53
N ASP A 139 -0.78 -2.17 28.55
CA ASP A 139 -0.02 -1.86 29.77
C ASP A 139 0.47 -3.15 30.44
N GLU A 140 -0.39 -4.17 30.55
CA GLU A 140 0.00 -5.47 31.09
C GLU A 140 1.02 -6.19 30.19
N MET A 141 0.85 -6.14 28.87
CA MET A 141 1.81 -6.72 27.92
C MET A 141 3.20 -6.11 28.05
N ARG A 142 3.31 -4.78 28.22
CA ARG A 142 4.61 -4.10 28.37
C ARG A 142 5.45 -4.66 29.52
N THR A 143 4.83 -5.23 30.55
CA THR A 143 5.55 -5.78 31.70
C THR A 143 6.41 -7.02 31.39
N TRP A 144 6.15 -7.69 30.27
CA TRP A 144 6.86 -8.92 29.88
C TRP A 144 7.34 -8.95 28.42
N LEU A 145 7.02 -7.92 27.63
CA LEU A 145 7.58 -7.73 26.29
C LEU A 145 8.99 -7.12 26.36
N SER A 146 9.85 -7.49 25.42
CA SER A 146 11.13 -6.82 25.18
C SER A 146 10.94 -5.41 24.61
N ASP A 147 11.96 -4.57 24.70
CA ASP A 147 11.91 -3.18 24.20
C ASP A 147 11.52 -3.11 22.71
N GLU A 148 12.04 -4.01 21.88
CA GLU A 148 11.69 -4.05 20.44
C GLU A 148 10.21 -4.40 20.22
N GLN A 149 9.69 -5.37 20.97
CA GLN A 149 8.29 -5.75 20.92
C GLN A 149 7.38 -4.64 21.46
N GLN A 150 7.82 -3.91 22.50
CA GLN A 150 7.08 -2.76 23.04
C GLN A 150 6.98 -1.63 22.00
N ILE A 151 8.06 -1.31 21.28
CA ILE A 151 8.02 -0.31 20.19
C ILE A 151 7.00 -0.73 19.11
N LYS A 152 6.97 -2.02 18.76
CA LYS A 152 5.97 -2.54 17.82
C LYS A 152 4.54 -2.40 18.35
N LEU A 153 4.32 -2.77 19.61
CA LEU A 153 3.02 -2.66 20.29
C LEU A 153 2.55 -1.21 20.30
N GLU A 154 3.41 -0.26 20.63
CA GLU A 154 3.10 1.17 20.63
C GLU A 154 2.74 1.69 19.24
N GLY A 155 3.46 1.24 18.20
CA GLY A 155 3.13 1.56 16.82
C GLY A 155 1.74 1.03 16.41
N GLU A 156 1.41 -0.20 16.79
CA GLU A 156 0.09 -0.80 16.53
C GLU A 156 -1.02 -0.11 17.34
N LEU A 157 -0.77 0.25 18.60
CA LEU A 157 -1.71 1.01 19.43
C LEU A 157 -1.97 2.41 18.88
N ALA A 158 -0.95 3.12 18.40
CA ALA A 158 -1.14 4.44 17.79
C ALA A 158 -2.00 4.34 16.53
N ALA A 159 -1.78 3.32 15.69
CA ALA A 159 -2.60 3.05 14.51
C ALA A 159 -4.04 2.67 14.89
N PHE A 160 -4.22 1.82 15.91
CA PHE A 160 -5.52 1.46 16.44
C PHE A 160 -6.26 2.68 16.99
N GLN A 161 -5.64 3.48 17.84
CA GLN A 161 -6.21 4.71 18.40
C GLN A 161 -6.65 5.67 17.30
N THR A 162 -5.84 5.86 16.26
CA THR A 162 -6.21 6.65 15.09
C THR A 162 -7.48 6.10 14.42
N GLY A 163 -7.54 4.79 14.20
CA GLY A 163 -8.72 4.12 13.64
C GLY A 163 -9.97 4.31 14.51
N VAL A 164 -9.84 4.15 15.82
CA VAL A 164 -10.95 4.35 16.76
C VAL A 164 -11.39 5.81 16.80
N THR A 165 -10.47 6.78 16.75
CA THR A 165 -10.83 8.21 16.66
C THR A 165 -11.66 8.50 15.41
N LEU A 166 -11.31 7.92 14.26
CA LEU A 166 -12.10 8.09 13.03
C LEU A 166 -13.51 7.51 13.17
N VAL A 167 -13.64 6.31 13.73
CA VAL A 167 -14.96 5.67 13.96
C VAL A 167 -15.76 6.45 15.01
N SER A 168 -15.15 6.85 16.11
CA SER A 168 -15.79 7.63 17.16
C SER A 168 -16.32 8.96 16.62
N ASN A 169 -15.53 9.68 15.84
CA ASN A 169 -15.98 10.91 15.17
C ASN A 169 -17.19 10.66 14.26
N LYS A 170 -17.18 9.56 13.49
CA LYS A 170 -18.31 9.20 12.62
C LYS A 170 -19.57 8.86 13.43
N LEU A 171 -19.43 8.07 14.49
CA LEU A 171 -20.51 7.76 15.41
C LEU A 171 -21.07 9.02 16.09
N HIS A 172 -20.23 10.00 16.42
CA HIS A 172 -20.71 11.29 16.93
C HIS A 172 -21.52 12.07 15.89
N VAL A 173 -21.11 12.09 14.62
CA VAL A 173 -21.90 12.71 13.55
C VAL A 173 -23.26 12.01 13.42
N TRP A 174 -23.27 10.68 13.40
CA TRP A 174 -24.49 9.88 13.32
C TRP A 174 -25.39 10.05 14.54
N ALA A 175 -24.82 10.05 15.76
CA ALA A 175 -25.52 10.28 17.01
C ALA A 175 -26.25 11.63 17.05
N ASN A 176 -25.80 12.61 16.26
CA ASN A 176 -26.39 13.93 16.08
C ASN A 176 -27.31 14.02 14.85
N GLY A 177 -27.67 12.89 14.24
CA GLY A 177 -28.56 12.83 13.07
C GLY A 177 -27.89 13.09 11.73
N GLY A 178 -26.56 13.16 11.67
CA GLY A 178 -25.79 13.35 10.44
C GLY A 178 -25.57 12.08 9.61
N TYR A 179 -26.42 11.07 9.78
CA TYR A 179 -26.39 9.86 8.95
C TYR A 179 -27.01 10.15 7.58
N ASP A 180 -26.26 9.87 6.52
CA ASP A 180 -26.73 9.99 5.14
C ASP A 180 -26.82 8.62 4.46
N PRO A 181 -28.03 8.08 4.23
CA PRO A 181 -28.23 6.80 3.55
C PRO A 181 -27.47 6.65 2.21
N ALA A 182 -27.28 7.74 1.46
CA ALA A 182 -26.66 7.68 0.14
C ALA A 182 -25.14 7.44 0.17
N THR A 183 -24.49 7.86 1.25
CA THR A 183 -23.03 7.84 1.41
C THR A 183 -22.55 6.88 2.51
N ASP A 184 -23.35 6.69 3.56
CA ASP A 184 -22.99 5.92 4.75
C ASP A 184 -23.53 4.49 4.75
N TRP A 185 -24.54 4.20 3.94
CA TRP A 185 -25.05 2.84 3.78
C TRP A 185 -24.28 2.11 2.69
N VAL A 186 -23.92 0.85 2.94
CA VAL A 186 -23.30 0.01 1.91
C VAL A 186 -24.37 -0.33 0.88
N PRO A 187 -24.27 0.13 -0.38
CA PRO A 187 -25.28 -0.18 -1.38
C PRO A 187 -25.31 -1.67 -1.67
N ASP A 188 -26.44 -2.15 -2.17
CA ASP A 188 -26.55 -3.50 -2.71
C ASP A 188 -25.38 -3.78 -3.70
N GLU A 189 -24.95 -5.04 -3.76
CA GLU A 189 -23.83 -5.44 -4.61
C GLU A 189 -24.06 -5.10 -6.09
N ALA A 190 -25.31 -5.13 -6.57
CA ALA A 190 -25.63 -4.69 -7.92
C ALA A 190 -25.35 -3.20 -8.11
N GLU A 191 -25.73 -2.35 -7.16
CA GLU A 191 -25.46 -0.91 -7.22
C GLU A 191 -23.96 -0.62 -7.08
N ARG A 192 -23.25 -1.30 -6.18
CA ARG A 192 -21.78 -1.18 -6.08
C ARG A 192 -21.09 -1.58 -7.39
N ARG A 193 -21.59 -2.60 -8.09
CA ARG A 193 -21.07 -2.98 -9.41
C ARG A 193 -21.37 -1.93 -10.47
N ARG A 194 -22.57 -1.33 -10.46
CA ARG A 194 -22.91 -0.22 -11.37
C ARG A 194 -22.03 1.00 -11.13
N ARG A 195 -21.92 1.48 -9.88
CA ARG A 195 -21.07 2.63 -9.54
C ARG A 195 -19.61 2.39 -9.92
N ARG A 196 -19.04 1.23 -9.60
CA ARG A 196 -17.67 0.89 -10.04
C ARG A 196 -17.52 0.89 -11.56
N HIS A 197 -18.52 0.38 -12.28
CA HIS A 197 -18.48 0.39 -13.74
C HIS A 197 -18.58 1.81 -14.31
N GLU A 198 -19.41 2.67 -13.73
CA GLU A 198 -19.53 4.08 -14.09
C GLU A 198 -18.24 4.85 -13.77
N GLU A 199 -17.66 4.64 -12.58
CA GLU A 199 -16.36 5.21 -12.20
C GLU A 199 -15.24 4.75 -13.13
N ASP A 200 -15.20 3.45 -13.50
CA ASP A 200 -14.22 2.91 -14.44
C ASP A 200 -14.41 3.50 -15.84
N GLN A 201 -15.65 3.72 -16.30
CA GLN A 201 -15.93 4.37 -17.57
C GLN A 201 -15.49 5.84 -17.56
N LEU A 202 -15.78 6.59 -16.49
CA LEU A 202 -15.35 7.97 -16.32
C LEU A 202 -13.83 8.08 -16.27
N ALA A 203 -13.16 7.17 -15.55
CA ALA A 203 -11.70 7.13 -15.49
C ALA A 203 -11.07 6.81 -16.85
N GLN A 204 -11.69 5.92 -17.63
CA GLN A 204 -11.25 5.63 -19.00
C GLN A 204 -11.42 6.83 -19.92
N GLN A 205 -12.57 7.51 -19.87
CA GLN A 205 -12.82 8.74 -20.64
C GLN A 205 -11.83 9.83 -20.27
N ALA A 206 -11.62 10.10 -18.97
CA ALA A 206 -10.65 11.09 -18.51
C ALA A 206 -9.21 10.77 -18.96
N MET A 207 -8.85 9.48 -19.01
CA MET A 207 -7.54 9.05 -19.49
C MET A 207 -7.40 9.23 -21.01
N GLU A 208 -8.46 8.97 -21.78
CA GLU A 208 -8.50 9.20 -23.23
C GLU A 208 -8.46 10.69 -23.56
N GLU A 209 -9.21 11.52 -22.85
CA GLU A 209 -9.17 12.99 -22.98
C GLU A 209 -7.79 13.54 -22.63
N ALA A 210 -7.20 13.11 -21.50
CA ALA A 210 -5.84 13.52 -21.14
C ALA A 210 -4.79 13.06 -22.18
N ARG A 211 -4.99 11.88 -22.78
CA ARG A 211 -4.15 11.40 -23.88
C ARG A 211 -4.34 12.25 -25.13
N GLN A 212 -5.57 12.61 -25.50
CA GLN A 212 -5.86 13.47 -26.65
C GLN A 212 -5.28 14.87 -26.46
N ALA A 213 -5.53 15.51 -25.32
CA ALA A 213 -4.97 16.81 -24.99
C ALA A 213 -3.43 16.82 -25.05
N ARG A 214 -2.79 15.74 -24.59
CA ARG A 214 -1.34 15.58 -24.69
C ARG A 214 -0.84 15.41 -26.14
N LEU A 215 -1.60 14.73 -26.99
CA LEU A 215 -1.26 14.61 -28.42
C LEU A 215 -1.40 15.95 -29.14
N GLU A 216 -2.44 16.72 -28.82
CA GLU A 216 -2.65 18.08 -29.33
C GLU A 216 -1.52 19.02 -28.89
N GLU A 217 -1.11 18.97 -27.61
CA GLU A 217 0.01 19.76 -27.08
C GLU A 217 1.35 19.45 -27.79
N LEU A 218 1.57 18.19 -28.14
CA LEU A 218 2.77 17.75 -28.88
C LEU A 218 2.72 18.10 -30.38
N GLY A 219 1.66 18.77 -30.85
CA GLY A 219 1.48 19.11 -32.26
C GLY A 219 1.28 17.86 -33.14
N TYR A 220 0.87 16.74 -32.54
CA TYR A 220 0.55 15.53 -33.28
C TYR A 220 -0.84 15.68 -33.91
N VAL A 221 -0.87 16.31 -35.10
CA VAL A 221 -2.05 16.27 -35.96
C VAL A 221 -2.22 14.81 -36.37
N ALA A 222 -3.25 14.14 -35.82
CA ALA A 222 -3.59 12.79 -36.22
C ALA A 222 -3.61 12.76 -37.76
N PRO A 223 -2.84 11.86 -38.41
CA PRO A 223 -2.81 11.82 -39.85
C PRO A 223 -4.25 11.67 -40.31
N ALA A 224 -4.77 12.71 -40.96
CA ALA A 224 -6.08 12.67 -41.58
C ALA A 224 -6.10 11.36 -42.36
N THR A 225 -7.09 10.52 -42.09
CA THR A 225 -7.30 9.27 -42.81
C THR A 225 -7.54 9.70 -44.26
N GLU A 226 -6.46 9.78 -45.03
CA GLU A 226 -6.49 10.00 -46.47
C GLU A 226 -7.14 8.78 -47.05
N GLU A 227 -8.47 8.86 -47.16
CA GLU A 227 -9.25 8.08 -48.09
C GLU A 227 -8.55 8.19 -49.44
N ALA A 228 -8.07 7.05 -49.92
CA ALA A 228 -7.20 6.91 -51.07
C ALA A 228 -7.80 7.58 -52.33
N ALA A 229 -7.41 8.82 -52.59
CA ALA A 229 -7.56 9.45 -53.89
C ALA A 229 -6.18 9.53 -54.55
N VAL A 230 -5.94 8.53 -55.39
CA VAL A 230 -4.82 8.47 -56.33
C VAL A 230 -4.78 9.73 -57.19
N GLY A 231 -3.64 10.41 -57.19
CA GLY A 231 -3.18 11.21 -58.33
C GLY A 231 -3.00 12.70 -58.03
N GLY A 232 -1.74 13.14 -57.95
CA GLY A 232 -1.43 14.57 -57.97
C GLY A 232 -0.01 14.89 -57.57
N ALA A 233 0.91 14.82 -58.53
CA ALA A 233 2.26 15.35 -58.39
C ALA A 233 2.22 16.87 -58.15
N GLY A 234 2.87 17.37 -57.10
CA GLY A 234 2.88 18.79 -56.78
C GLY A 234 3.82 19.21 -55.66
N VAL A 235 5.10 19.35 -56.01
CA VAL A 235 6.10 20.35 -55.57
C VAL A 235 5.80 21.20 -54.33
N GLY A 236 6.68 21.04 -53.31
CA GLY A 236 7.42 22.15 -52.67
C GLY A 236 6.70 22.99 -51.61
N GLY A 237 7.02 22.74 -50.33
CA GLY A 237 6.67 23.65 -49.23
C GLY A 237 7.27 23.22 -47.89
N ALA A 238 8.52 23.62 -47.65
CA ALA A 238 9.23 23.37 -46.40
C ALA A 238 8.76 24.32 -45.30
N HIS A 239 8.00 23.81 -44.33
CA HIS A 239 7.83 24.45 -43.02
C HIS A 239 8.25 23.45 -41.94
N ALA A 240 9.46 23.67 -41.43
CA ALA A 240 9.99 22.97 -40.27
C ALA A 240 9.31 23.51 -39.01
N SER A 241 8.35 22.77 -38.47
CA SER A 241 7.85 23.01 -37.11
C SER A 241 8.94 22.63 -36.10
N PRO A 242 9.20 23.45 -35.07
CA PRO A 242 10.17 23.14 -34.04
C PRO A 242 9.60 22.05 -33.13
N THR A 243 10.00 20.80 -33.34
CA THR A 243 9.87 19.75 -32.33
C THR A 243 10.69 20.17 -31.11
N THR A 244 10.04 20.77 -30.12
CA THR A 244 10.55 20.86 -28.75
C THR A 244 10.63 19.45 -28.21
N SER A 245 11.77 18.81 -28.46
CA SER A 245 12.19 17.55 -27.87
C SER A 245 12.30 17.75 -26.35
N SER A 246 11.18 17.61 -25.65
CA SER A 246 11.16 17.53 -24.20
C SER A 246 11.98 16.31 -23.81
N ALA A 247 13.15 16.55 -23.23
CA ALA A 247 14.03 15.49 -22.76
C ALA A 247 13.20 14.58 -21.84
N PRO A 248 13.21 13.26 -22.06
CA PRO A 248 12.42 12.34 -21.25
C PRO A 248 12.77 12.58 -19.78
N ALA A 249 11.77 12.94 -18.97
CA ALA A 249 11.96 13.10 -17.54
C ALA A 249 12.63 11.83 -17.00
N VAL A 250 13.71 12.01 -16.25
CA VAL A 250 14.46 10.88 -15.67
C VAL A 250 13.49 10.13 -14.78
N LYS A 251 13.04 8.96 -15.24
CA LYS A 251 12.15 8.10 -14.49
C LYS A 251 12.85 7.66 -13.21
N ASP A 252 12.10 7.64 -12.12
CA ASP A 252 12.54 7.08 -10.84
C ASP A 252 12.99 5.63 -11.02
N GLU A 253 14.09 5.25 -10.37
CA GLU A 253 14.70 3.92 -10.55
C GLU A 253 13.76 2.78 -10.15
N TRP A 254 12.89 2.99 -9.17
CA TRP A 254 11.92 1.99 -8.72
C TRP A 254 10.82 1.80 -9.76
N VAL A 255 10.37 2.89 -10.39
CA VAL A 255 9.39 2.86 -11.48
C VAL A 255 9.97 2.09 -12.66
N ARG A 256 11.20 2.42 -13.06
CA ARG A 256 11.90 1.71 -14.15
C ARG A 256 12.03 0.23 -13.84
N TYR A 257 12.45 -0.15 -12.63
CA TYR A 257 12.58 -1.55 -12.23
C TYR A 257 11.25 -2.32 -12.36
N VAL A 258 10.13 -1.73 -11.96
CA VAL A 258 8.81 -2.38 -12.05
C VAL A 258 8.32 -2.46 -13.49
N GLU A 259 8.54 -1.44 -14.31
CA GLU A 259 8.24 -1.47 -15.74
C GLU A 259 9.04 -2.58 -16.44
N ASP A 260 10.36 -2.64 -16.20
CA ASP A 260 11.25 -3.69 -16.73
C ASP A 260 10.80 -5.07 -16.24
N PHE A 261 10.37 -5.21 -14.99
CA PHE A 261 9.88 -6.47 -14.44
C PHE A 261 8.57 -6.93 -15.12
N VAL A 262 7.62 -6.01 -15.35
CA VAL A 262 6.37 -6.31 -16.05
C VAL A 262 6.64 -6.76 -17.49
N GLU A 263 7.56 -6.09 -18.18
CA GLU A 263 7.97 -6.44 -19.55
C GLU A 263 8.70 -7.78 -19.59
N GLN A 264 9.69 -7.99 -18.71
CA GLN A 264 10.52 -9.19 -18.67
C GLN A 264 9.69 -10.48 -18.52
N TYR A 265 8.68 -10.45 -17.64
CA TYR A 265 7.84 -11.62 -17.35
C TYR A 265 6.53 -11.65 -18.15
N GLU A 266 6.28 -10.66 -19.01
CA GLU A 266 5.02 -10.51 -19.76
C GLU A 266 3.81 -10.68 -18.83
N LEU A 267 3.79 -9.90 -17.74
CA LEU A 267 2.69 -9.94 -16.79
C LEU A 267 1.38 -9.55 -17.47
N ASP A 268 0.30 -10.26 -17.14
CA ASP A 268 -1.03 -9.89 -17.63
C ASP A 268 -1.49 -8.56 -17.01
N ARG A 269 -2.65 -8.05 -17.47
CA ARG A 269 -3.18 -6.76 -17.03
C ARG A 269 -3.41 -6.71 -15.51
N GLU A 270 -3.90 -7.78 -14.91
CA GLU A 270 -4.18 -7.83 -13.46
C GLU A 270 -2.89 -7.91 -12.64
N GLN A 271 -1.96 -8.77 -13.04
CA GLN A 271 -0.63 -8.90 -12.44
C GLN A 271 0.13 -7.56 -12.52
N ALA A 272 0.12 -6.89 -13.67
CA ALA A 272 0.76 -5.59 -13.85
C ALA A 272 0.11 -4.49 -13.00
N GLN A 273 -1.22 -4.51 -12.85
CA GLN A 273 -1.91 -3.59 -11.94
C GLN A 273 -1.51 -3.84 -10.48
N ARG A 274 -1.42 -5.10 -10.03
CA ARG A 274 -0.93 -5.45 -8.69
C ARG A 274 0.51 -5.00 -8.47
N ALA A 275 1.39 -5.18 -9.46
CA ALA A 275 2.78 -4.71 -9.41
C ALA A 275 2.86 -3.19 -9.18
N ARG A 276 2.03 -2.42 -9.91
CA ARG A 276 1.94 -0.95 -9.74
C ARG A 276 1.38 -0.54 -8.38
N LEU A 277 0.43 -1.31 -7.82
CA LEU A 277 -0.06 -1.08 -6.46
C LEU A 277 1.02 -1.32 -5.42
N TYR A 278 1.81 -2.38 -5.54
CA TYR A 278 2.97 -2.62 -4.66
C TYR A 278 3.99 -1.48 -4.75
N LEU A 279 4.28 -1.01 -5.97
CA LEU A 279 5.15 0.15 -6.18
C LEU A 279 4.63 1.41 -5.48
N ALA A 280 3.35 1.74 -5.65
CA ALA A 280 2.75 2.94 -5.06
C ALA A 280 2.89 2.96 -3.53
N VAL A 281 2.57 1.84 -2.87
CA VAL A 281 2.68 1.70 -1.41
C VAL A 281 4.13 1.86 -0.94
N GLN A 282 5.09 1.30 -1.69
CA GLN A 282 6.50 1.34 -1.32
C GLN A 282 7.13 2.72 -1.59
N ILE A 283 6.74 3.42 -2.67
CA ILE A 283 7.10 4.82 -2.93
C ILE A 283 6.60 5.71 -1.80
N GLU A 284 5.34 5.57 -1.37
CA GLU A 284 4.80 6.40 -0.29
C GLU A 284 5.58 6.19 1.02
N SER A 285 5.92 4.94 1.33
CA SER A 285 6.68 4.56 2.53
C SER A 285 8.11 5.10 2.49
N ARG A 286 8.78 4.98 1.33
CA ARG A 286 10.09 5.58 1.07
C ARG A 286 10.05 7.10 1.25
N ASP A 287 9.12 7.77 0.60
CA ASP A 287 9.03 9.23 0.62
C ASP A 287 8.72 9.75 2.02
N ARG A 288 7.89 9.04 2.78
CA ARG A 288 7.64 9.33 4.21
C ARG A 288 8.92 9.23 5.04
N HIS A 289 9.72 8.17 4.84
CA HIS A 289 11.00 7.99 5.52
C HIS A 289 12.01 9.08 5.16
N LEU A 290 12.16 9.37 3.87
CA LEU A 290 13.05 10.41 3.37
C LEU A 290 12.64 11.79 3.88
N ARG A 291 11.35 12.13 3.88
CA ARG A 291 10.85 13.40 4.44
C ARG A 291 11.18 13.53 5.93
N ARG A 292 10.97 12.48 6.72
CA ARG A 292 11.26 12.50 8.17
C ARG A 292 12.75 12.64 8.48
N ASN A 293 13.61 12.08 7.64
CA ASN A 293 15.06 12.06 7.86
C ASN A 293 15.83 13.06 6.99
N ARG A 294 15.13 13.94 6.26
CA ARG A 294 15.73 14.83 5.26
C ARG A 294 16.88 15.65 5.82
N GLU A 295 16.64 16.35 6.93
CA GLU A 295 17.64 17.23 7.56
C GLU A 295 18.89 16.45 7.99
N LYS A 296 18.71 15.26 8.57
CA LYS A 296 19.81 14.38 9.00
C LYS A 296 20.62 13.86 7.81
N ILE A 297 19.93 13.47 6.73
CA ILE A 297 20.58 13.01 5.50
C ILE A 297 21.40 14.16 4.89
N GLU A 298 20.85 15.36 4.84
CA GLU A 298 21.56 16.56 4.35
C GLU A 298 22.79 16.89 5.22
N GLU A 299 22.66 16.82 6.55
CA GLU A 299 23.76 17.03 7.49
C GLU A 299 24.88 16.00 7.30
N VAL A 300 24.56 14.70 7.29
CA VAL A 300 25.54 13.64 7.10
C VAL A 300 26.18 13.69 5.71
N THR A 301 25.42 14.06 4.67
CA THR A 301 25.95 14.28 3.32
C THR A 301 26.96 15.43 3.31
N LYS A 302 26.70 16.50 4.07
CA LYS A 302 27.65 17.60 4.25
C LYS A 302 28.92 17.14 4.97
N LEU A 303 28.78 16.34 6.03
CA LEU A 303 29.92 15.75 6.76
C LEU A 303 30.77 14.85 5.86
N LEU A 304 30.15 14.02 5.01
CA LEU A 304 30.85 13.19 4.03
C LEU A 304 31.70 14.01 3.05
N ARG A 305 31.17 15.16 2.61
CA ARG A 305 31.88 16.07 1.69
C ARG A 305 33.01 16.84 2.37
N SER A 306 32.86 17.18 3.65
CA SER A 306 33.83 17.98 4.41
C SER A 306 34.76 17.14 5.29
N ALA A 307 34.76 15.82 5.15
CA ALA A 307 35.61 14.94 5.97
C ALA A 307 37.09 15.05 5.55
N ASP A 308 37.92 15.59 6.46
CA ASP A 308 39.36 15.79 6.24
C ASP A 308 40.18 14.52 6.53
N SER A 309 39.59 13.55 7.23
CA SER A 309 40.23 12.25 7.52
C SER A 309 39.38 11.07 7.07
N ASP A 310 40.05 9.95 6.80
CA ASP A 310 39.37 8.70 6.42
C ASP A 310 38.47 8.16 7.55
N GLU A 311 38.86 8.37 8.81
CA GLU A 311 38.03 8.00 9.97
C GLU A 311 36.71 8.80 10.02
N GLN A 312 36.77 10.11 9.78
CA GLN A 312 35.58 10.94 9.71
C GLN A 312 34.69 10.53 8.54
N ARG A 313 35.29 10.25 7.38
CA ARG A 313 34.56 9.79 6.19
C ARG A 313 33.87 8.45 6.46
N GLN A 314 34.54 7.50 7.11
CA GLN A 314 33.97 6.20 7.45
C GLN A 314 32.80 6.33 8.42
N ARG A 315 32.91 7.16 9.47
CA ARG A 315 31.81 7.40 10.42
C ARG A 315 30.61 8.07 9.75
N ALA A 316 30.85 9.09 8.92
CA ALA A 316 29.79 9.76 8.19
C ALA A 316 29.13 8.79 7.18
N GLN A 317 29.90 7.91 6.53
CA GLN A 317 29.35 6.88 5.65
C GLN A 317 28.45 5.89 6.41
N GLN A 318 28.88 5.40 7.58
CA GLN A 318 28.06 4.51 8.41
C GLN A 318 26.74 5.18 8.83
N GLN A 319 26.76 6.46 9.18
CA GLN A 319 25.55 7.21 9.50
C GLN A 319 24.65 7.39 8.27
N TYR A 320 25.23 7.65 7.10
CA TYR A 320 24.49 7.75 5.85
C TYR A 320 23.79 6.43 5.55
N ASP A 321 24.54 5.32 5.58
CA ASP A 321 24.04 3.96 5.34
C ASP A 321 22.97 3.56 6.36
N ALA A 322 23.10 3.98 7.62
CA ALA A 322 22.07 3.74 8.64
C ALA A 322 20.77 4.49 8.34
N LEU A 323 20.86 5.73 7.82
CA LEU A 323 19.70 6.54 7.47
C LEU A 323 19.03 6.08 6.17
N THR A 324 19.80 5.62 5.18
CA THR A 324 19.29 5.17 3.88
C THR A 324 18.98 3.67 3.84
N GLY A 325 19.55 2.87 4.75
CA GLY A 325 19.35 1.42 4.82
C GLY A 325 17.88 0.98 4.88
N PRO A 326 16.99 1.65 5.63
CA PRO A 326 15.55 1.35 5.58
C PRO A 326 14.93 1.51 4.19
N VAL A 327 15.41 2.44 3.37
CA VAL A 327 14.92 2.60 1.98
C VAL A 327 15.30 1.39 1.12
N GLU A 328 16.52 0.88 1.29
CA GLU A 328 16.96 -0.33 0.58
C GLU A 328 16.15 -1.56 1.01
N LYS A 329 15.82 -1.67 2.31
CA LYS A 329 14.92 -2.72 2.82
C LYS A 329 13.54 -2.64 2.18
N LEU A 330 12.94 -1.45 2.08
CA LEU A 330 11.66 -1.24 1.40
C LEU A 330 11.73 -1.64 -0.09
N PHE A 331 12.85 -1.36 -0.75
CA PHE A 331 13.06 -1.79 -2.14
C PHE A 331 13.18 -3.32 -2.24
N GLN A 332 13.87 -3.96 -1.32
CA GLN A 332 13.97 -5.42 -1.29
C GLN A 332 12.60 -6.06 -1.05
N GLU A 333 11.80 -5.53 -0.12
CA GLU A 333 10.41 -5.99 0.08
C GLU A 333 9.54 -5.83 -1.18
N LEU A 334 9.75 -4.76 -1.95
CA LEU A 334 9.09 -4.59 -3.26
C LEU A 334 9.50 -5.72 -4.20
N LYS A 335 10.81 -6.02 -4.33
CA LYS A 335 11.31 -7.11 -5.17
C LYS A 335 10.72 -8.46 -4.76
N ASP A 336 10.71 -8.76 -3.46
CA ASP A 336 10.19 -10.01 -2.94
C ASP A 336 8.70 -10.18 -3.26
N LYS A 337 7.89 -9.12 -3.10
CA LYS A 337 6.47 -9.12 -3.48
C LYS A 337 6.28 -9.32 -4.98
N LEU A 338 7.08 -8.65 -5.81
CA LEU A 338 7.00 -8.77 -7.27
C LEU A 338 7.33 -10.18 -7.75
N GLN A 339 8.31 -10.86 -7.14
CA GLN A 339 8.69 -12.24 -7.49
C GLN A 339 7.55 -13.26 -7.28
N THR A 340 6.52 -12.92 -6.50
CA THR A 340 5.35 -13.79 -6.30
C THR A 340 4.29 -13.66 -7.40
N LEU A 341 4.37 -12.62 -8.24
CA LEU A 341 3.35 -12.34 -9.26
C LEU A 341 3.45 -13.24 -10.50
N PRO A 342 4.64 -13.49 -11.10
CA PRO A 342 4.74 -14.32 -12.30
C PRO A 342 4.30 -15.77 -12.04
N THR A 343 3.65 -16.36 -13.04
CA THR A 343 3.38 -17.80 -13.06
C THR A 343 4.65 -18.59 -13.36
N ARG A 344 4.66 -19.88 -12.99
CA ARG A 344 5.78 -20.78 -13.32
C ARG A 344 6.08 -20.84 -14.83
N GLU A 345 5.04 -20.72 -15.66
CA GLU A 345 5.21 -20.71 -17.11
C GLU A 345 5.84 -19.41 -17.61
N GLN A 346 5.40 -18.25 -17.11
CA GLN A 346 6.02 -16.95 -17.42
C GLN A 346 7.50 -16.93 -17.02
N ILE A 347 7.84 -17.48 -15.84
CA ILE A 347 9.24 -17.61 -15.39
C ILE A 347 10.06 -18.44 -16.37
N ARG A 348 9.57 -19.63 -16.74
CA ARG A 348 10.26 -20.51 -17.70
C ARG A 348 10.46 -19.83 -19.06
N ARG A 349 9.42 -19.17 -19.59
CA ARG A 349 9.52 -18.43 -20.87
C ARG A 349 10.52 -17.28 -20.79
N ALA A 350 10.54 -16.53 -19.68
CA ALA A 350 11.50 -15.45 -19.48
C ALA A 350 12.95 -15.98 -19.42
N GLU A 351 13.18 -17.13 -18.77
CA GLU A 351 14.49 -17.80 -18.75
C GLU A 351 14.92 -18.30 -20.13
N GLU A 352 14.01 -18.90 -20.90
CA GLU A 352 14.28 -19.34 -22.27
C GLU A 352 14.65 -18.16 -23.18
N ARG A 353 13.92 -17.04 -23.10
CA ARG A 353 14.26 -15.80 -23.80
C ARG A 353 15.63 -15.28 -23.42
N LYS A 354 15.95 -15.26 -22.13
CA LYS A 354 17.25 -14.79 -21.64
C LYS A 354 18.39 -15.66 -22.19
N ARG A 355 18.25 -16.98 -22.16
CA ARG A 355 19.24 -17.92 -22.72
C ARG A 355 19.43 -17.72 -24.22
N ALA A 356 18.33 -17.58 -24.97
CA ALA A 356 18.39 -17.33 -26.41
C ALA A 356 19.09 -16.00 -26.74
N ALA A 357 18.82 -14.93 -25.98
CA ALA A 357 19.48 -13.64 -26.15
C ALA A 357 20.98 -13.71 -25.84
N GLU A 358 21.39 -14.41 -24.77
CA GLU A 358 22.79 -14.63 -24.43
C GLU A 358 23.53 -15.44 -25.50
N GLU A 359 22.89 -16.45 -26.09
CA GLU A 359 23.45 -17.23 -27.19
C GLU A 359 23.66 -16.39 -28.45
N GLN A 360 22.65 -15.60 -28.84
CA GLN A 360 22.78 -14.65 -29.96
C GLN A 360 23.87 -13.61 -29.72
N GLN A 361 24.02 -13.12 -28.49
CA GLN A 361 25.08 -12.16 -28.16
C GLN A 361 26.47 -12.81 -28.29
N ARG A 362 26.63 -14.05 -27.82
CA ARG A 362 27.88 -14.82 -27.98
C ARG A 362 28.19 -15.12 -29.44
N GLU A 363 27.19 -15.43 -30.25
CA GLU A 363 27.36 -15.63 -31.69
C GLU A 363 27.84 -14.36 -32.38
N ARG A 364 27.19 -13.21 -32.11
CA ARG A 364 27.64 -11.90 -32.61
C ARG A 364 29.05 -11.54 -32.17
N GLU A 365 29.42 -11.88 -30.94
CA GLU A 365 30.79 -11.64 -30.45
C GLU A 365 31.81 -12.56 -31.14
N ARG A 366 31.46 -13.83 -31.38
CA ARG A 366 32.29 -14.76 -32.17
C ARG A 366 32.48 -14.28 -33.60
N GLU A 367 31.41 -13.82 -34.25
CA GLU A 367 31.49 -13.23 -35.59
C GLU A 367 32.37 -11.98 -35.59
N ARG A 368 32.23 -11.09 -34.60
CA ARG A 368 33.04 -9.89 -34.48
C ARG A 368 34.52 -10.18 -34.28
N ILE A 369 34.87 -11.22 -33.51
CA ILE A 369 36.26 -11.65 -33.30
C ILE A 369 36.81 -12.36 -34.55
N GLY A 370 36.00 -13.23 -35.18
CA GLY A 370 36.38 -13.97 -36.39
C GLY A 370 36.49 -13.10 -37.66
N ALA A 371 35.72 -12.02 -37.74
CA ALA A 371 35.74 -11.07 -38.86
C ALA A 371 36.83 -9.99 -38.74
N LYS A 372 37.70 -10.03 -37.71
CA LYS A 372 38.87 -9.14 -37.68
C LYS A 372 39.77 -9.53 -38.86
N PRO A 373 39.82 -8.74 -39.95
CA PRO A 373 40.57 -9.12 -41.14
C PRO A 373 42.01 -9.30 -40.71
N ALA A 374 42.62 -10.42 -41.12
CA ALA A 374 44.03 -10.68 -40.89
C ALA A 374 44.80 -9.44 -41.33
N SER A 375 45.24 -8.65 -40.35
CA SER A 375 45.98 -7.41 -40.58
C SER A 375 47.15 -7.79 -41.47
N THR A 376 47.07 -7.32 -42.70
CA THR A 376 48.08 -7.46 -43.73
C THR A 376 49.42 -7.16 -43.08
N ARG A 377 50.18 -8.23 -42.83
CA ARG A 377 51.55 -8.15 -42.29
C ARG A 377 52.28 -7.15 -43.19
N PRO A 378 52.70 -5.98 -42.68
CA PRO A 378 53.47 -5.05 -43.50
C PRO A 378 54.70 -5.80 -43.98
N ALA A 379 54.88 -5.82 -45.29
CA ALA A 379 56.00 -6.48 -45.95
C ALA A 379 57.29 -6.05 -45.24
N ALA A 380 58.08 -7.04 -44.82
CA ALA A 380 59.36 -6.83 -44.17
C ALA A 380 60.26 -5.98 -45.09
N THR A 381 60.47 -4.72 -44.70
CA THR A 381 61.53 -3.89 -45.28
C THR A 381 62.86 -4.53 -44.92
N ALA A 382 63.61 -4.90 -45.96
CA ALA A 382 64.93 -5.50 -45.89
C ALA A 382 65.91 -4.63 -45.06
N PRO A 383 66.84 -5.23 -44.30
CA PRO A 383 67.81 -4.49 -43.52
C PRO A 383 68.83 -3.80 -44.44
N ALA A 384 68.89 -2.47 -44.37
CA ALA A 384 69.93 -1.68 -45.00
C ALA A 384 71.26 -1.88 -44.26
N SER A 385 72.27 -2.30 -45.01
CA SER A 385 73.66 -2.43 -44.61
C SER A 385 74.22 -1.13 -44.03
N GLN A 386 74.84 -1.22 -42.84
CA GLN A 386 75.71 -0.18 -42.30
C GLN A 386 77.12 -0.32 -42.90
N PRO A 387 77.76 0.76 -43.39
CA PRO A 387 79.19 0.81 -43.59
C PRO A 387 79.91 1.39 -42.35
N SER A 388 81.01 0.75 -41.97
CA SER A 388 82.03 1.22 -41.01
C SER A 388 82.63 2.57 -41.45
N PRO A 389 83.09 3.41 -40.51
CA PRO A 389 84.46 3.28 -39.97
C PRO A 389 84.58 3.37 -38.45
#